data_AF-A0A7V9GGG7-F1
#
_entry.id   AF-A0A7V9GGG7-F1
#
_cell.length_a   1.000
_cell.length_b   1.000
_cell.length_c   1.000
_cell.angle_alpha   90.00
_cell.angle_beta   90.00
_cell.angle_gamma   90.00
#
_symmetry.space_group_name_H-M   'P 1'
#
loop_
_entity.id
_entity.type
_entity.pdbx_description
1 polymer ?
#
loop_
_entity_poly.entity_id
_entity_poly.type
_entity_poly.pdbx_seq_one_letter_code
_entity_poly.pdbx_strand_id
1 'polypeptide(L)'
;ADRRASRGRGAARPAPTIGPSAAAKSTRSRPAPTSLDGRRSPSTLRHLLKAVEKDMRRLERRRGEVTAEVSTAGADHVVLARLGEELAAVEADITAVEDRWLELSAEADA
;
A
#
# COMPACT_ATOMS: atom_id res chain seq x y z
N ALA A 1 65.76 -12.09 34.24
CA ALA A 1 65.50 -10.86 33.46
C ALA A 1 66.25 -10.99 32.14
N ASP A 2 65.55 -11.32 31.05
CA ASP A 2 66.15 -11.69 29.76
C ASP A 2 65.52 -10.87 28.59
N ARG A 3 66.42 -10.23 27.83
CA ARG A 3 66.47 -9.91 26.38
C ARG A 3 65.28 -9.26 25.61
N ARG A 4 65.48 -7.97 25.29
CA ARG A 4 65.75 -7.39 23.95
C ARG A 4 65.11 -8.00 22.68
N ALA A 5 64.19 -7.19 22.12
CA ALA A 5 64.05 -6.74 20.72
C ALA A 5 63.68 -7.70 19.55
N SER A 6 62.64 -7.27 18.81
CA SER A 6 62.68 -6.75 17.42
C SER A 6 61.76 -7.41 16.38
N ARG A 7 61.21 -6.52 15.51
CA ARG A 7 60.63 -6.74 14.15
C ARG A 7 59.19 -7.30 14.16
N GLY A 8 58.19 -6.71 13.52
CA GLY A 8 58.19 -5.95 12.27
C GLY A 8 57.52 -6.80 11.19
N ARG A 9 56.21 -6.61 10.98
CA ARG A 9 55.35 -6.98 9.83
C ARG A 9 53.92 -6.70 10.28
N GLY A 10 53.17 -5.74 9.74
CA GLY A 10 53.00 -5.47 8.31
C GLY A 10 51.90 -6.39 7.78
N ALA A 11 50.64 -6.12 8.14
CA ALA A 11 49.47 -6.72 7.52
C ALA A 11 48.31 -5.72 7.59
N ALA A 12 48.22 -4.89 6.56
CA ALA A 12 47.07 -4.05 6.29
C ALA A 12 45.84 -4.94 6.06
N ARG A 13 44.79 -4.74 6.85
CA ARG A 13 43.45 -5.27 6.57
C ARG A 13 42.70 -4.22 5.75
N PRO A 14 42.28 -4.46 4.49
CA PRO A 14 41.37 -3.55 3.84
C PRO A 14 39.96 -3.71 4.42
N ALA A 15 39.30 -2.57 4.62
CA ALA A 15 37.92 -2.45 5.09
C ALA A 15 36.92 -3.07 4.09
N PRO A 16 35.77 -3.59 4.56
CA PRO A 16 34.70 -4.05 3.68
C PRO A 16 34.04 -2.85 2.98
N THR A 17 34.12 -2.82 1.65
CA THR A 17 33.31 -1.89 0.84
C THR A 17 31.88 -2.37 0.84
N ILE A 18 31.00 -1.57 1.46
CA ILE A 18 29.56 -1.69 1.35
C ILE A 18 29.15 -1.20 -0.03
N GLY A 19 28.52 -2.06 -0.80
CA GLY A 19 27.82 -1.70 -2.02
C GLY A 19 26.80 -2.78 -2.35
N PRO A 20 25.51 -2.62 -2.01
CA PRO A 20 24.50 -3.57 -2.43
C PRO A 20 24.32 -3.46 -3.96
N SER A 21 24.80 -4.47 -4.68
CA SER A 21 24.42 -4.69 -6.08
C SER A 21 22.95 -5.11 -6.10
N ALA A 22 22.08 -4.11 -5.99
CA ALA A 22 20.66 -4.27 -6.18
C ALA A 22 20.46 -4.73 -7.62
N ALA A 23 19.87 -5.91 -7.77
CA ALA A 23 19.40 -6.45 -9.02
C ALA A 23 18.46 -5.43 -9.68
N ALA A 24 19.01 -4.61 -10.58
CA ALA A 24 18.24 -3.81 -11.50
C ALA A 24 17.59 -4.77 -12.50
N LYS A 25 16.43 -5.34 -12.12
CA LYS A 25 15.47 -5.87 -13.09
C LYS A 25 14.94 -4.67 -13.87
N SER A 26 15.72 -4.27 -14.88
CA SER A 26 15.27 -3.40 -15.96
C SER A 26 14.15 -4.15 -16.68
N THR A 27 12.92 -3.94 -16.20
CA THR A 27 11.73 -4.34 -16.92
C THR A 27 11.67 -3.46 -18.14
N ARG A 28 12.06 -4.08 -19.26
CA ARG A 28 11.94 -3.58 -20.62
C ARG A 28 10.55 -2.94 -20.76
N SER A 29 10.48 -1.61 -20.71
CA SER A 29 9.26 -0.88 -21.03
C SER A 29 9.01 -1.09 -22.51
N ARG A 30 8.24 -2.13 -22.83
CA ARG A 30 7.59 -2.24 -24.13
C ARG A 30 6.54 -1.13 -24.15
N PRO A 31 6.57 -0.18 -25.09
CA PRO A 31 5.47 0.76 -25.22
C PRO A 31 4.22 -0.09 -25.46
N ALA A 32 3.27 -0.04 -24.52
CA ALA A 32 1.96 -0.60 -24.74
C ALA A 32 1.35 0.13 -25.95
N PRO A 33 0.58 -0.55 -26.81
CA PRO A 33 -0.22 0.17 -27.78
C PRO A 33 -1.11 1.11 -26.98
N THR A 34 -0.89 2.41 -27.13
CA THR A 34 -1.85 3.42 -26.68
C THR A 34 -3.12 3.08 -27.42
N SER A 35 -4.12 2.54 -26.71
CA SER A 35 -5.44 2.28 -27.27
C SER A 35 -5.86 3.53 -28.03
N LEU A 36 -6.15 3.39 -29.32
CA LEU A 36 -6.39 4.50 -30.24
C LEU A 36 -7.61 5.35 -29.84
N ASP A 37 -8.37 4.87 -28.85
CA ASP A 37 -9.62 5.46 -28.36
C ASP A 37 -9.46 6.18 -26.99
N GLY A 38 -8.24 6.34 -26.47
CA GLY A 38 -8.00 6.96 -25.16
C GLY A 38 -8.43 6.12 -23.96
N ARG A 39 -8.94 4.91 -24.19
CA ARG A 39 -9.35 3.95 -23.16
C ARG A 39 -8.16 3.29 -22.48
N ARG A 40 -8.29 2.99 -21.19
CA ARG A 40 -7.24 2.28 -20.45
C ARG A 40 -7.06 0.87 -21.01
N SER A 41 -5.85 0.32 -20.88
CA SER A 41 -5.63 -1.07 -21.28
C SER A 41 -6.41 -2.05 -20.37
N PRO A 42 -6.85 -3.22 -20.87
CA PRO A 42 -7.60 -4.19 -20.07
C PRO A 42 -6.87 -4.66 -18.80
N SER A 43 -5.54 -4.77 -18.86
CA SER A 43 -4.73 -5.14 -17.70
C SER A 43 -4.71 -4.04 -16.64
N THR A 44 -4.70 -2.78 -17.06
CA THR A 44 -4.85 -1.62 -16.18
C THR A 44 -6.21 -1.65 -15.49
N LEU A 45 -7.31 -1.84 -16.24
CA LEU A 45 -8.66 -1.92 -15.68
C LEU A 45 -8.81 -3.05 -14.65
N ARG A 46 -8.31 -4.24 -14.97
CA ARG A 46 -8.31 -5.37 -14.03
C ARG A 46 -7.53 -5.06 -12.75
N HIS A 47 -6.41 -4.34 -12.86
CA HIS A 47 -5.64 -3.95 -11.68
C HIS A 47 -6.38 -2.93 -10.83
N LEU A 48 -7.00 -1.93 -11.45
CA LEU A 48 -7.79 -0.90 -10.77
C LEU A 48 -9.00 -1.50 -10.07
N LEU A 49 -9.77 -2.37 -10.73
CA LEU A 49 -10.90 -3.07 -10.13
C LEU A 49 -10.48 -3.87 -8.88
N LYS A 50 -9.39 -4.64 -8.98
CA LYS A 50 -8.85 -5.37 -7.82
C LYS A 50 -8.42 -4.47 -6.67
N ALA A 51 -7.90 -3.28 -6.98
CA ALA A 51 -7.51 -2.31 -5.96
C ALA A 51 -8.74 -1.73 -5.26
N VAL A 52 -9.76 -1.33 -6.02
CA VAL A 52 -11.03 -0.81 -5.52
C VAL A 52 -11.75 -1.84 -4.65
N GLU A 53 -11.82 -3.10 -5.08
CA GLU A 53 -12.39 -4.20 -4.26
C GLU A 53 -11.62 -4.42 -2.95
N LYS A 54 -10.29 -4.23 -2.96
CA LYS A 54 -9.47 -4.32 -1.74
C LYS A 54 -9.77 -3.17 -0.81
N ASP A 55 -9.94 -1.96 -1.34
CA ASP A 55 -10.29 -0.77 -0.56
C ASP A 55 -11.68 -0.92 0.04
N MET A 56 -12.65 -1.44 -0.70
CA MET A 56 -13.99 -1.77 -0.21
C MET A 56 -13.93 -2.74 0.99
N ARG A 57 -13.24 -3.88 0.85
CA ARG A 57 -13.05 -4.82 1.98
C ARG A 57 -12.37 -4.20 3.20
N ARG A 58 -11.46 -3.24 2.99
CA ARG A 58 -10.81 -2.52 4.09
C ARG A 58 -11.80 -1.61 4.81
N LEU A 59 -12.60 -0.85 4.06
CA LEU A 59 -13.58 0.08 4.61
C LEU A 59 -14.73 -0.67 5.30
N GLU A 60 -15.21 -1.78 4.73
CA GLU A 60 -16.21 -2.64 5.38
C GLU A 60 -15.73 -3.17 6.74
N ARG A 61 -14.45 -3.57 6.83
CA ARG A 61 -13.87 -3.96 8.11
C ARG A 61 -13.83 -2.78 9.08
N ARG A 62 -13.42 -1.59 8.62
CA ARG A 62 -13.42 -0.39 9.48
C ARG A 62 -14.83 -0.04 9.96
N ARG A 63 -15.83 -0.12 9.09
CA ARG A 63 -17.24 0.05 9.45
C ARG A 63 -17.63 -0.92 10.57
N GLY A 64 -17.27 -2.19 10.42
CA GLY A 64 -17.50 -3.22 11.45
C GLY A 64 -16.80 -2.94 12.78
N GLU A 65 -15.54 -2.49 12.74
CA GLU A 65 -14.78 -2.06 13.93
C GLU A 65 -15.49 -0.91 14.65
N VAL A 66 -15.84 0.17 13.93
CA VAL A 66 -16.51 1.35 14.50
C VAL A 66 -17.89 0.98 15.04
N THR A 67 -18.67 0.15 14.34
CA THR A 67 -19.96 -0.35 14.85
C THR A 67 -19.81 -1.17 16.14
N ALA A 68 -18.75 -1.97 16.25
CA ALA A 68 -18.45 -2.70 17.47
C ALA A 68 -18.07 -1.73 18.61
N GLU A 69 -17.24 -0.72 18.33
CA GLU A 69 -16.87 0.33 19.30
C GLU A 69 -18.11 1.10 19.79
N VAL A 70 -19.03 1.48 18.90
CA VAL A 70 -20.32 2.11 19.24
C VAL A 70 -21.11 1.25 20.23
N SER A 71 -21.16 -0.08 19.98
CA SER A 71 -21.85 -1.02 20.86
C SER A 71 -21.23 -1.11 22.26
N THR A 72 -19.91 -0.84 22.38
CA THR A 72 -19.19 -0.88 23.66
C THR A 72 -19.17 0.45 24.42
N ALA A 73 -19.43 1.58 23.75
CA ALA A 73 -19.34 2.92 24.32
C ALA A 73 -20.39 3.21 25.43
N GLY A 74 -21.46 2.41 25.51
CA GLY A 74 -22.47 2.53 26.56
C GLY A 74 -23.20 3.87 26.51
N ALA A 75 -23.11 4.66 27.58
CA ALA A 75 -23.79 5.95 27.74
C ALA A 75 -22.85 7.17 27.63
N ASP A 76 -21.62 7.00 27.15
CA ASP A 76 -20.75 8.15 26.89
C ASP A 76 -21.16 8.83 25.57
N HIS A 77 -21.95 9.90 25.70
CA HIS A 77 -22.52 10.60 24.55
C HIS A 77 -21.45 11.34 23.73
N VAL A 78 -20.33 11.72 24.33
CA VAL A 78 -19.23 12.39 23.62
C VAL A 78 -18.50 11.38 22.73
N VAL A 79 -18.24 10.18 23.27
CA VAL A 79 -17.65 9.08 22.50
C VAL A 79 -18.60 8.64 21.39
N LEU A 80 -19.90 8.48 21.69
CA LEU A 80 -20.90 8.11 20.69
C LEU A 80 -21.00 9.11 19.54
N ALA A 81 -20.96 10.43 19.82
CA ALA A 81 -20.98 11.45 18.78
C ALA A 81 -19.77 11.33 17.84
N ARG A 82 -18.56 11.16 18.40
CA ARG A 82 -17.33 10.98 17.61
C ARG A 82 -17.35 9.72 16.76
N LEU A 83 -17.78 8.60 17.33
CA LEU A 83 -17.90 7.34 16.59
C LEU A 83 -18.97 7.42 15.50
N GLY A 84 -20.05 8.17 15.73
CA GLY A 84 -21.07 8.44 14.71
C GLY A 84 -20.52 9.26 13.54
N GLU A 85 -19.74 10.30 13.81
CA GLU A 85 -19.05 11.08 12.77
C GLU A 85 -18.07 10.22 11.98
N GLU A 86 -17.31 9.36 12.66
CA GLU A 86 -16.39 8.44 12.00
C GLU A 86 -17.14 7.42 11.14
N LEU A 87 -18.23 6.84 11.64
CA LEU A 87 -19.05 5.89 10.89
C LEU A 87 -19.60 6.53 9.61
N ALA A 88 -20.13 7.76 9.71
CA ALA A 88 -20.64 8.49 8.55
C ALA A 88 -19.53 8.76 7.51
N ALA A 89 -18.31 9.08 7.96
CA ALA A 89 -17.18 9.26 7.06
C ALA A 89 -16.80 7.94 6.34
N VAL A 90 -16.75 6.82 7.07
CA VAL A 90 -16.46 5.50 6.49
C VAL A 90 -17.55 5.09 5.49
N GLU A 91 -18.82 5.35 5.79
CA GLU A 91 -19.93 5.08 4.86
C GLU A 91 -19.82 5.92 3.58
N ALA A 92 -19.48 7.20 3.70
CA ALA A 92 -19.25 8.06 2.53
C ALA A 92 -18.07 7.54 1.67
N ASP A 93 -16.99 7.09 2.30
CA ASP A 93 -15.85 6.49 1.60
C ASP A 93 -16.23 5.18 0.89
N ILE A 94 -17.09 4.36 1.50
CA ILE A 94 -17.61 3.13 0.87
C ILE A 94 -18.39 3.49 -0.39
N THR A 95 -19.34 4.42 -0.31
CA THR A 95 -20.11 4.87 -1.47
C THR A 95 -19.21 5.40 -2.59
N ALA A 96 -18.19 6.20 -2.27
CA ALA A 96 -17.25 6.71 -3.27
C ALA A 96 -16.44 5.59 -3.97
N VAL A 97 -16.07 4.54 -3.21
CA VAL A 97 -15.37 3.37 -3.76
C VAL A 97 -16.31 2.51 -4.61
N GLU A 98 -17.57 2.37 -4.22
CA GLU A 98 -18.61 1.68 -5.00
C GLU A 98 -18.89 2.39 -6.34
N ASP A 99 -19.05 3.71 -6.33
CA ASP A 99 -19.24 4.51 -7.55
C ASP A 99 -18.05 4.32 -8.50
N ARG A 100 -16.83 4.39 -7.97
CA ARG A 100 -15.61 4.14 -8.75
C ARG A 100 -15.56 2.71 -9.30
N TRP A 101 -16.02 1.72 -8.53
CA TRP A 101 -16.09 0.33 -9.00
C TRP A 101 -17.07 0.20 -10.18
N LEU A 102 -18.23 0.85 -10.10
CA LEU A 102 -19.22 0.87 -11.17
C LEU A 102 -18.68 1.54 -12.44
N GLU A 103 -18.02 2.69 -12.31
CA GLU A 103 -17.39 3.39 -13.45
C GLU A 103 -16.33 2.51 -14.15
N LEU A 104 -15.45 1.87 -13.37
CA LEU A 104 -14.40 1.00 -13.91
C LEU A 104 -14.97 -0.27 -14.55
N SER A 105 -16.05 -0.81 -13.99
CA SER A 105 -16.73 -1.99 -14.53
C SER A 105 -17.42 -1.65 -15.85
N ALA A 106 -18.10 -0.50 -15.92
CA ALA A 106 -18.69 0.00 -17.15
C ALA A 106 -17.63 0.26 -18.25
N GLU A 107 -16.45 0.80 -17.90
CA GLU A 107 -15.34 0.96 -18.86
C GLU A 107 -14.82 -0.40 -19.35
N ALA A 108 -14.83 -1.44 -18.49
CA ALA A 108 -14.34 -2.77 -18.83
C ALA A 108 -15.30 -3.56 -19.74
N ASP A 109 -16.61 -3.31 -19.63
CA ASP A 109 -17.64 -3.97 -20.43
C ASP A 109 -17.88 -3.30 -21.80
N ALA A 110 -17.40 -2.06 -21.99
CA ALA A 110 -17.62 -1.24 -23.19
C ALA A 110 -16.53 -1.38 -24.26
#